data_AF-A0A420B7Y3-F1
#
_entry.id   AF-A0A420B7Y3-F1
#
_cell.length_a   1.000
_cell.length_b   1.000
_cell.length_c   1.000
_cell.angle_alpha   90.00
_cell.angle_beta   90.00
_cell.angle_gamma   90.00
#
_symmetry.space_group_name_H-M   'P 1'
#
loop_
_entity.id
_entity.type
_entity.pdbx_description
1 polymer ?
#
loop_
_entity_poly.entity_id
_entity_poly.type
_entity_poly.pdbx_seq_one_letter_code
_entity_poly.pdbx_strand_id
1 'polypeptide(L)'
;MEEVNLKARIKRNMLDILSGKSFRDETSEIIQHLNKSNANAFVGIQREDGIYTIIGAEKIYYMTPLMTKGDIPIGEFLSILTKNAMTLGKTSTYEFVKINENSAVWVMNAETMNALWNTMLLLDSVRKSC
;
A
#
# COMPACT_ATOMS: atom_id res chain seq x y z
N MET A 1 17.11 -13.97 6.52
CA MET A 1 17.98 -12.79 6.27
C MET A 1 17.11 -11.65 5.72
N GLU A 2 16.19 -11.08 6.50
CA GLU A 2 15.02 -10.41 5.87
C GLU A 2 14.77 -8.93 6.24
N GLU A 3 14.82 -8.50 7.50
CA GLU A 3 14.24 -7.17 7.85
C GLU A 3 15.09 -5.95 7.46
N VAL A 4 16.41 -6.02 7.63
CA VAL A 4 17.31 -4.87 7.35
C VAL A 4 17.33 -4.51 5.87
N ASN A 5 17.11 -5.49 5.00
CA ASN A 5 17.06 -5.28 3.55
C ASN A 5 15.72 -4.67 3.12
N LEU A 6 14.62 -5.01 3.80
CA LEU A 6 13.30 -4.50 3.44
C LEU A 6 13.17 -3.00 3.72
N LYS A 7 13.58 -2.54 4.91
CA LYS A 7 13.52 -1.10 5.27
C LYS A 7 14.39 -0.24 4.36
N ALA A 8 15.62 -0.68 4.07
CA ALA A 8 16.51 0.03 3.17
C ALA A 8 15.93 0.14 1.75
N ARG A 9 15.18 -0.87 1.30
CA ARG A 9 14.56 -0.88 -0.02
C ARG A 9 13.23 -0.11 -0.08
N ILE A 10 12.43 -0.09 0.98
CA ILE A 10 11.27 0.81 1.11
C ILE A 10 11.73 2.27 1.01
N LYS A 11 12.82 2.62 1.70
CA LYS A 11 13.45 3.95 1.59
C LYS A 11 13.91 4.28 0.17
N ARG A 12 14.38 3.29 -0.61
CA ARG A 12 14.75 3.52 -2.02
C ARG A 12 13.55 3.89 -2.91
N ASN A 13 12.35 3.43 -2.54
CA ASN A 13 11.13 3.79 -3.26
C ASN A 13 10.55 5.14 -2.81
N MET A 14 11.17 5.80 -1.83
CA MET A 14 10.80 7.14 -1.34
C MET A 14 9.35 7.25 -0.85
N LEU A 15 8.73 6.15 -0.42
CA LEU A 15 7.33 6.15 0.04
C LEU A 15 7.14 7.10 1.23
N ASP A 16 8.10 7.13 2.15
CA ASP A 16 8.16 8.04 3.30
C ASP A 16 8.18 9.51 2.88
N ILE A 17 9.02 9.84 1.89
CA ILE A 17 9.16 11.21 1.37
C ILE A 17 7.89 11.64 0.63
N LEU A 18 7.37 10.78 -0.26
CA LEU A 18 6.25 11.11 -1.15
C LEU A 18 4.90 11.16 -0.43
N SER A 19 4.71 10.35 0.61
CA SER A 19 3.49 10.36 1.41
C SER A 19 3.52 11.32 2.60
N GLY A 20 4.71 11.82 2.97
CA GLY A 20 4.90 12.85 3.99
C GLY A 20 4.19 12.53 5.31
N LYS A 21 3.29 13.42 5.75
CA LYS A 21 2.53 13.23 7.01
C LYS A 21 1.62 12.01 7.01
N SER A 22 1.28 11.51 5.84
CA SER A 22 0.43 10.32 5.70
C SER A 22 1.21 9.03 5.90
N PHE A 23 2.54 9.06 5.88
CA PHE A 23 3.37 7.86 6.01
C PHE A 23 3.14 7.14 7.34
N ARG A 24 3.04 5.82 7.29
CA ARG A 24 2.93 4.96 8.48
C ARG A 24 3.93 3.83 8.39
N ASP A 25 4.60 3.58 9.51
CA ASP A 25 5.62 2.55 9.68
C ASP A 25 5.34 1.70 10.93
N GLU A 26 6.25 0.79 11.29
CA GLU A 26 6.11 -0.08 12.45
C GLU A 26 5.89 0.65 13.79
N THR A 27 6.28 1.92 13.88
CA THR A 27 6.09 2.73 15.09
C THR A 27 4.69 3.33 15.18
N SER A 28 3.95 3.32 14.07
CA SER A 28 2.62 3.91 13.96
C SER A 28 1.55 3.04 14.60
N GLU A 29 0.60 3.68 15.30
CA GLU A 29 -0.48 2.99 16.03
C GLU A 29 -1.29 2.03 15.15
N ILE A 30 -1.57 2.42 13.90
CA ILE A 30 -2.32 1.58 12.95
C ILE A 30 -1.58 0.29 12.60
N ILE A 31 -0.25 0.36 12.39
CA ILE A 31 0.56 -0.82 12.07
C ILE A 31 0.63 -1.74 13.29
N GLN A 32 0.85 -1.18 14.48
CA GLN A 32 0.82 -1.94 15.72
C GLN A 32 -0.53 -2.62 15.96
N HIS A 33 -1.64 -1.92 15.68
CA HIS A 33 -2.98 -2.46 15.80
C HIS A 33 -3.23 -3.64 14.85
N LEU A 34 -2.83 -3.50 13.58
CA LEU A 34 -2.90 -4.58 12.60
C LEU A 34 -2.05 -5.78 13.03
N ASN A 35 -0.83 -5.53 13.52
CA ASN A 35 0.09 -6.59 13.95
C ASN A 35 -0.34 -7.33 15.21
N LYS A 36 -1.06 -6.67 16.13
CA LYS A 36 -1.74 -7.37 17.25
C LYS A 36 -2.76 -8.41 16.77
N SER A 37 -3.23 -8.28 15.53
CA SER A 37 -4.16 -9.20 14.87
C SER A 37 -3.45 -10.15 13.89
N ASN A 38 -2.12 -10.33 14.01
CA ASN A 38 -1.28 -11.17 13.15
C ASN A 38 -1.28 -10.76 11.65
N ALA A 39 -1.47 -9.47 11.35
CA ALA A 39 -1.50 -8.99 9.97
C ALA A 39 -0.11 -8.92 9.29
N ASN A 40 0.99 -8.95 10.05
CA ASN A 40 2.35 -8.75 9.53
C ASN A 40 2.46 -7.52 8.59
N ALA A 41 1.85 -6.42 9.03
CA ALA A 41 1.88 -5.11 8.39
C ALA A 41 3.25 -4.44 8.57
N PHE A 42 3.73 -3.81 7.50
CA PHE A 42 5.06 -3.17 7.46
C PHE A 42 4.94 -1.65 7.41
N VAL A 43 4.41 -1.12 6.29
CA VAL A 43 4.38 0.31 5.99
C VAL A 43 3.17 0.65 5.15
N GLY A 44 2.81 1.93 5.09
CA GLY A 44 1.79 2.39 4.17
C GLY A 44 1.45 3.85 4.37
N ILE A 45 0.20 4.20 4.05
CA ILE A 45 -0.31 5.56 4.15
C ILE A 45 -1.63 5.59 4.89
N GLN A 46 -1.88 6.67 5.64
CA GLN A 46 -3.11 6.92 6.36
C GLN A 46 -3.46 8.42 6.37
N ARG A 47 -4.72 8.74 6.09
CA ARG A 47 -5.32 10.08 6.20
C ARG A 47 -5.72 10.41 7.63
N GLU A 48 -5.92 11.70 7.90
CA GLU A 48 -6.40 12.20 9.20
C GLU A 48 -7.79 11.66 9.58
N ASP A 49 -8.63 11.35 8.60
CA ASP A 49 -9.96 10.73 8.78
C ASP A 49 -9.92 9.22 9.04
N GLY A 50 -8.72 8.62 9.07
CA GLY A 50 -8.52 7.20 9.36
C GLY A 50 -8.50 6.28 8.15
N ILE A 51 -8.81 6.77 6.94
CA ILE A 51 -8.66 6.00 5.69
C ILE A 51 -7.20 5.61 5.50
N TYR A 52 -6.91 4.34 5.20
CA TYR A 52 -5.55 3.85 5.05
C TYR A 52 -5.38 2.84 3.92
N THR A 53 -4.11 2.69 3.51
CA THR A 53 -3.61 1.64 2.62
C THR A 53 -2.25 1.19 3.15
N ILE A 54 -2.21 -0.01 3.72
CA ILE A 54 -1.07 -0.57 4.42
C ILE A 54 -0.60 -1.85 3.72
N ILE A 55 0.70 -1.90 3.44
CA ILE A 55 1.40 -3.06 2.88
C ILE A 55 1.80 -3.98 4.02
N GLY A 56 1.33 -5.22 4.00
CA GLY A 56 1.83 -6.31 4.84
C GLY A 56 2.65 -7.35 4.09
N ALA A 57 2.91 -8.48 4.73
CA ALA A 57 3.70 -9.58 4.17
C ALA A 57 3.07 -10.21 2.93
N GLU A 58 1.76 -10.41 2.93
CA GLU A 58 1.06 -11.11 1.86
C GLU A 58 -0.10 -10.32 1.25
N LYS A 59 -0.59 -9.33 2.00
CA LYS A 59 -1.83 -8.63 1.72
C LYS A 59 -1.66 -7.13 1.88
N ILE A 60 -2.48 -6.39 1.16
CA ILE A 60 -2.73 -4.98 1.34
C ILE A 60 -3.96 -4.83 2.22
N TYR A 61 -3.79 -4.20 3.36
CA TYR A 61 -4.88 -3.84 4.27
C TYR A 61 -5.34 -2.44 3.94
N TYR A 62 -6.64 -2.23 3.83
CA TYR A 62 -7.18 -0.91 3.51
C TYR A 62 -8.45 -0.59 4.28
N MET A 63 -8.77 0.70 4.31
CA MET A 63 -10.07 1.22 4.70
C MET A 63 -10.60 2.08 3.55
N THR A 64 -11.83 1.84 3.12
CA THR A 64 -12.46 2.61 2.03
C THR A 64 -13.05 3.93 2.55
N PRO A 65 -13.42 4.87 1.66
CA PRO A 65 -14.16 6.08 2.04
C PRO A 65 -15.51 5.82 2.74
N LEU A 66 -16.07 4.62 2.55
CA LEU A 66 -17.29 4.18 3.24
C LEU A 66 -16.99 3.54 4.61
N MET A 67 -15.76 3.70 5.11
CA MET A 67 -15.27 3.15 6.38
C MET A 67 -15.28 1.61 6.44
N THR A 68 -15.30 0.95 5.27
CA THR A 68 -15.21 -0.51 5.17
C THR A 68 -13.75 -0.93 5.22
N LYS A 69 -13.41 -1.80 6.17
CA LYS A 69 -12.09 -2.44 6.25
C LYS A 69 -12.05 -3.65 5.32
N GLY A 70 -10.90 -3.89 4.70
CA GLY A 70 -10.68 -5.09 3.90
C GLY A 70 -9.20 -5.41 3.71
N ASP A 71 -8.95 -6.55 3.09
CA ASP A 71 -7.64 -7.00 2.70
C ASP A 71 -7.67 -7.62 1.30
N ILE A 72 -6.62 -7.38 0.50
CA ILE A 72 -6.45 -7.92 -0.85
C ILE A 72 -5.05 -8.51 -0.97
N PRO A 73 -4.85 -9.72 -1.52
CA PRO A 73 -3.52 -10.26 -1.81
C PRO A 73 -2.68 -9.30 -2.66
N ILE A 74 -1.39 -9.16 -2.36
CA ILE A 74 -0.50 -8.22 -3.07
C ILE A 74 -0.55 -8.41 -4.59
N GLY A 75 -0.49 -9.66 -5.08
CA GLY A 75 -0.55 -9.95 -6.52
C GLY A 75 -1.86 -9.52 -7.19
N GLU A 76 -2.98 -9.62 -6.48
CA GLU A 76 -4.28 -9.17 -6.97
C GLU A 76 -4.33 -7.63 -7.01
N PHE A 77 -3.84 -6.97 -5.96
CA PHE A 77 -3.80 -5.50 -5.94
C PHE A 77 -2.87 -4.93 -7.01
N LEU A 78 -1.71 -5.56 -7.25
CA LEU A 78 -0.82 -5.23 -8.37
C LEU A 78 -1.52 -5.35 -9.74
N SER A 79 -2.34 -6.38 -9.92
CA SER A 79 -3.13 -6.56 -11.15
C SER A 79 -4.17 -5.44 -11.31
N ILE A 80 -4.83 -5.04 -10.21
CA ILE A 80 -5.77 -3.92 -10.18
C ILE A 80 -5.07 -2.60 -10.54
N LEU A 81 -3.91 -2.33 -9.94
CA LEU A 81 -3.12 -1.13 -10.25
C LEU A 81 -2.71 -1.10 -11.72
N THR A 82 -2.28 -2.24 -12.27
CA THR A 82 -1.92 -2.38 -13.68
C THR A 82 -3.10 -2.05 -14.60
N LYS A 83 -4.28 -2.61 -14.31
CA LYS A 83 -5.49 -2.36 -15.10
C LYS A 83 -5.93 -0.89 -15.02
N ASN A 84 -5.90 -0.29 -13.82
CA ASN A 84 -6.24 1.12 -13.64
C ASN A 84 -5.23 2.04 -14.35
N ALA A 85 -3.93 1.71 -14.31
CA ALA A 85 -2.88 2.43 -15.00
C ALA A 85 -3.09 2.43 -16.53
N MET A 86 -3.39 1.26 -17.09
CA MET A 86 -3.68 1.12 -18.52
C MET A 86 -4.96 1.86 -18.94
N THR A 87 -5.96 1.92 -18.06
CA THR A 87 -7.26 2.55 -18.35
C THR A 87 -7.20 4.08 -18.27
N LEU A 88 -6.55 4.62 -17.24
CA LEU A 88 -6.56 6.06 -16.94
C LEU A 88 -5.36 6.81 -17.55
N GLY A 89 -4.29 6.11 -17.92
CA GLY A 89 -3.08 6.69 -18.50
C GLY A 89 -2.23 7.49 -17.50
N LYS A 90 -1.02 7.87 -17.92
CA LYS A 90 0.01 8.48 -17.05
C LYS A 90 -0.35 9.84 -16.44
N THR A 91 -1.40 10.50 -16.91
CA THR A 91 -1.78 11.86 -16.50
C THR A 91 -2.91 11.91 -15.47
N SER A 92 -3.42 10.75 -15.03
CA SER A 92 -4.46 10.72 -14.00
C SER A 92 -3.88 11.12 -12.64
N THR A 93 -4.71 11.75 -11.80
CA THR A 93 -4.31 12.19 -10.46
C THR A 93 -4.15 11.04 -9.47
N TYR A 94 -4.77 9.88 -9.77
CA TYR A 94 -4.73 8.65 -8.98
C TYR A 94 -4.89 8.90 -7.46
N GLU A 95 -5.95 9.56 -7.03
CA GLU A 95 -6.24 9.69 -5.58
C GLU A 95 -6.86 8.39 -5.03
N PHE A 96 -7.71 7.75 -5.82
CA PHE A 96 -8.40 6.51 -5.47
C PHE A 96 -8.32 5.49 -6.60
N VAL A 97 -8.06 4.24 -6.24
CA VAL A 97 -7.99 3.10 -7.16
C VAL A 97 -9.23 2.24 -6.94
N LYS A 98 -10.05 2.08 -7.99
CA LYS A 98 -11.21 1.19 -7.93
C LYS A 98 -10.74 -0.26 -7.82
N ILE A 99 -11.20 -0.95 -6.77
CA ILE A 99 -10.93 -2.37 -6.53
C ILE A 99 -12.12 -3.24 -6.96
N ASN A 100 -13.33 -2.69 -6.94
CA ASN A 100 -14.55 -3.29 -7.50
C ASN A 100 -15.58 -2.20 -7.83
N GLU A 101 -16.80 -2.57 -8.20
CA GLU A 101 -17.86 -1.64 -8.59
C GLU A 101 -18.25 -0.67 -7.47
N ASN A 102 -18.12 -1.08 -6.21
CA ASN A 102 -18.64 -0.38 -5.04
C ASN A 102 -17.53 0.11 -4.09
N SER A 103 -16.26 -0.04 -4.44
CA SER A 103 -15.16 0.24 -3.51
C SER A 103 -13.90 0.72 -4.21
N ALA A 104 -13.24 1.66 -3.55
CA ALA A 104 -11.96 2.20 -3.96
C ALA A 104 -11.01 2.33 -2.77
N VAL A 105 -9.73 2.16 -3.07
CA VAL A 105 -8.62 2.26 -2.11
C VAL A 105 -7.92 3.58 -2.34
N TRP A 106 -7.66 4.31 -1.26
CA TRP A 106 -6.96 5.58 -1.34
C TRP A 106 -5.46 5.36 -1.54
N VAL A 107 -4.87 6.02 -2.54
CA VAL A 107 -3.43 5.95 -2.83
C VAL A 107 -2.77 7.32 -2.87
N MET A 108 -3.47 8.34 -2.35
CA MET A 108 -3.03 9.74 -2.22
C MET A 108 -2.86 10.49 -3.54
N ASN A 109 -1.88 10.09 -4.36
CA ASN A 109 -1.59 10.69 -5.65
C ASN A 109 -0.77 9.71 -6.52
N ALA A 110 -0.54 10.08 -7.78
CA ALA A 110 0.22 9.27 -8.72
C ALA A 110 1.64 8.90 -8.24
N GLU A 111 2.34 9.81 -7.57
CA GLU A 111 3.71 9.56 -7.08
C GLU A 111 3.73 8.54 -5.94
N THR A 112 2.81 8.70 -4.98
CA THR A 112 2.64 7.78 -3.86
C THR A 112 2.15 6.42 -4.35
N MET A 113 1.23 6.39 -5.31
CA MET A 113 0.77 5.16 -5.96
C MET A 113 1.93 4.40 -6.61
N ASN A 114 2.81 5.09 -7.34
CA ASN A 114 4.01 4.47 -7.92
C ASN A 114 4.98 3.94 -6.85
N ALA A 115 5.18 4.69 -5.76
CA ALA A 115 6.03 4.25 -4.64
C ALA A 115 5.46 3.00 -3.94
N LEU A 116 4.14 2.98 -3.71
CA LEU A 116 3.43 1.81 -3.20
C LEU A 116 3.62 0.62 -4.16
N TRP A 117 3.39 0.83 -5.45
CA TRP A 117 3.52 -0.21 -6.47
C TRP A 117 4.93 -0.81 -6.49
N ASN A 118 5.98 0.01 -6.57
CA ASN A 118 7.36 -0.47 -6.57
C ASN A 118 7.70 -1.23 -5.28
N THR A 119 7.14 -0.82 -4.15
CA THR A 119 7.31 -1.51 -2.86
C THR A 119 6.64 -2.88 -2.87
N MET A 120 5.45 -2.99 -3.46
CA MET A 120 4.73 -4.26 -3.62
C MET A 120 5.41 -5.21 -4.60
N LEU A 121 5.88 -4.73 -5.76
CA LEU A 121 6.62 -5.55 -6.74
C LEU A 121 7.87 -6.15 -6.12
N LEU A 122 8.57 -5.36 -5.32
CA LEU A 122 9.75 -5.83 -4.60
C LEU A 122 9.39 -6.98 -3.65
N LEU A 123 8.37 -6.81 -2.83
CA LEU A 123 7.91 -7.84 -1.87
C LEU A 123 7.49 -9.13 -2.58
N ASP A 124 6.74 -9.00 -3.68
CA ASP A 124 6.30 -10.14 -4.49
C ASP A 124 7.49 -10.89 -5.13
N SER A 125 8.51 -10.15 -5.60
CA SER A 125 9.73 -10.74 -6.18
C SER A 125 10.57 -11.53 -5.17
N VAL A 126 10.69 -11.01 -3.94
CA VAL A 126 11.42 -11.68 -2.84
C VAL A 126 10.68 -12.96 -2.46
N ARG A 127 9.35 -12.91 -2.35
CA ARG A 127 8.53 -14.08 -2.04
C ARG A 127 8.64 -15.18 -3.08
N LYS A 128 8.67 -14.85 -4.37
CA LYS A 128 8.80 -15.84 -5.46
C LYS A 128 10.20 -16.50 -5.54
N SER A 129 11.18 -15.93 -4.85
CA SER A 129 12.58 -16.41 -4.86
C SER A 129 12.93 -17.29 -3.65
N CYS A 130 11.97 -17.53 -2.75
CA CYS A 130 12.07 -18.43 -1.60
C CYS A 130 11.18 -19.65 -1.81
#